data_AF-A0A7C4HE65-F1
#
_entry.id   AF-A0A7C4HE65-F1
#
_cell.length_a   1.000
_cell.length_b   1.000
_cell.length_c   1.000
_cell.angle_alpha   90.00
_cell.angle_beta   90.00
_cell.angle_gamma   90.00
#
_symmetry.space_group_name_H-M   'P 1'
#
loop_
_entity.id
_entity.type
_entity.pdbx_description
1 polymer ?
#
loop_
_entity_poly.entity_id
_entity_poly.type
_entity_poly.pdbx_seq_one_letter_code
_entity_poly.pdbx_strand_id
1 'polypeptide(L)' 'MFLAEIRVAIAGVGNSASALVQGVYYYRDARETDFVPGLMHVNLGGYHVRDIKFVAA' A
#
# COMPACT_ATOMS: atom_id res chain seq x y z
N MET A 1 14.26 8.03 -7.70
CA MET A 1 14.83 6.68 -7.89
C MET A 1 13.67 5.71 -7.69
N PHE A 2 13.20 5.03 -8.73
CA PHE A 2 12.11 4.05 -8.58
C PHE A 2 12.65 2.91 -7.72
N LEU A 3 12.22 2.84 -6.45
CA LEU A 3 12.50 1.69 -5.59
C LEU A 3 11.71 0.46 -6.08
N ALA A 4 12.16 -0.72 -5.64
CA ALA A 4 11.61 -2.00 -6.07
C ALA A 4 10.13 -2.17 -5.68
N GLU A 5 9.33 -2.74 -6.58
CA GLU A 5 7.93 -3.06 -6.32
C GLU A 5 7.79 -4.14 -5.23
N ILE A 6 6.83 -3.97 -4.32
CA ILE A 6 6.40 -5.00 -3.38
C ILE A 6 5.29 -5.81 -4.04
N ARG A 7 5.62 -7.00 -4.53
CA ARG A 7 4.66 -7.91 -5.19
C ARG A 7 3.91 -8.71 -4.12
N VAL A 8 2.62 -8.47 -3.98
CA VAL A 8 1.75 -9.07 -2.94
C VAL A 8 0.79 -10.08 -3.57
N ALA A 9 0.71 -11.27 -3.00
CA ALA A 9 -0.35 -12.24 -3.24
C ALA A 9 -1.33 -12.19 -2.07
N ILE A 10 -2.63 -12.23 -2.35
CA ILE A 10 -3.69 -12.31 -1.33
C ILE A 10 -4.09 -13.79 -1.20
N ALA A 11 -4.24 -14.28 0.04
CA ALA A 11 -4.78 -15.61 0.29
C ALA A 11 -6.10 -15.47 1.05
N GLY A 12 -7.21 -15.52 0.29
CA GLY A 12 -8.55 -15.26 0.81
C GLY A 12 -9.03 -13.85 0.47
N VAL A 13 -10.07 -13.77 -0.38
CA VAL A 13 -10.63 -12.50 -0.84
C VAL A 13 -11.93 -12.22 -0.08
N GLY A 14 -11.83 -11.36 0.92
CA GLY A 14 -12.96 -10.91 1.74
C GLY A 14 -12.83 -9.43 2.13
N ASN A 15 -13.55 -9.01 3.17
CA ASN A 15 -13.59 -7.60 3.57
C ASN A 15 -12.21 -7.01 3.88
N SER A 16 -11.33 -7.78 4.53
CA SER A 16 -9.96 -7.33 4.82
C SER A 16 -9.13 -7.10 3.56
N ALA A 17 -9.25 -8.00 2.57
CA ALA A 17 -8.59 -7.83 1.27
C ALA A 17 -9.13 -6.59 0.54
N SER A 18 -10.45 -6.39 0.56
CA SER A 18 -11.12 -5.24 -0.04
C SER A 18 -10.64 -3.92 0.57
N ALA A 19 -10.62 -3.82 1.91
CA ALA A 19 -10.15 -2.64 2.62
C ALA A 19 -8.66 -2.34 2.35
N LEU A 20 -7.82 -3.36 2.32
CA LEU A 20 -6.40 -3.22 1.99
C LEU A 20 -6.18 -2.69 0.57
N VAL A 21 -6.82 -3.32 -0.42
CA VAL A 21 -6.68 -2.92 -1.83
C VAL A 21 -7.15 -1.48 -2.01
N GLN A 22 -8.34 -1.14 -1.51
CA GLN A 22 -8.87 0.22 -1.59
C GLN A 22 -7.96 1.23 -0.89
N GLY A 23 -7.46 0.91 0.31
CA GLY A 23 -6.53 1.76 1.06
C GLY A 23 -5.25 2.05 0.29
N VAL A 24 -4.66 1.05 -0.36
CA VAL A 24 -3.46 1.23 -1.21
C VAL A 24 -3.75 2.21 -2.35
N TYR A 25 -4.87 2.04 -3.06
CA TYR A 25 -5.22 2.95 -4.16
C TYR A 25 -5.59 4.36 -3.67
N TYR A 26 -6.27 4.47 -2.53
CA TYR A 26 -6.69 5.74 -1.96
C TYR A 26 -5.50 6.59 -1.49
N TYR A 27 -4.50 5.96 -0.85
CA TYR A 27 -3.32 6.65 -0.31
C TYR A 27 -2.09 6.61 -1.22
N ARG A 28 -2.19 6.13 -2.45
CA ARG A 28 -1.04 6.01 -3.37
C ARG A 28 -0.34 7.36 -3.62
N ASP A 29 -1.08 8.46 -3.53
CA ASP A 29 -0.61 9.83 -3.79
C ASP A 29 -0.41 10.67 -2.51
N ALA A 30 -0.52 10.05 -1.33
CA ALA A 30 -0.16 10.71 -0.07
C ALA A 30 1.30 11.14 -0.09
N ARG A 31 1.62 12.31 0.44
CA ARG A 31 3.01 12.77 0.57
C ARG A 31 3.64 12.10 1.79
N GLU A 32 4.96 11.92 1.77
CA GLU A 32 5.68 11.28 2.88
C GLU A 32 5.51 12.00 4.22
N THR A 33 5.25 13.31 4.17
CA THR A 33 5.02 14.17 5.34
C THR A 33 3.55 14.25 5.76
N ASP A 34 2.64 13.61 5.03
CA ASP A 34 1.22 13.66 5.36
C ASP A 34 0.92 12.77 6.57
N PHE A 35 0.07 13.26 7.46
CA PHE A 35 -0.55 12.42 8.47
C PHE A 35 -1.70 11.63 7.85
N VAL A 36 -1.57 10.31 7.78
CA VAL A 36 -2.61 9.41 7.28
C VAL A 36 -3.14 8.57 8.44
N PRO A 37 -4.43 8.69 8.81
CA PRO A 37 -5.01 7.89 9.87
C PRO A 37 -4.86 6.39 9.61
N GLY A 38 -4.28 5.66 10.57
CA GLY A 38 -4.05 4.22 10.48
C GLY A 38 -2.75 3.81 9.80
N LEU A 39 -1.99 4.74 9.21
CA LEU A 39 -0.62 4.49 8.76
C LEU A 39 0.37 5.19 9.70
N MET A 40 1.34 4.44 10.23
CA MET A 40 2.41 5.05 11.03
C MET A 40 3.37 5.86 10.15
N HIS A 41 3.64 5.39 8.92
CA HIS A 41 4.49 6.06 7.95
C HIS A 41 3.95 5.83 6.53
N VAL A 42 3.89 6.87 5.71
CA VAL A 42 3.51 6.77 4.28
C VAL A 42 4.63 6.11 3.47
N ASN A 43 5.88 6.40 3.83
CA ASN A 43 7.08 5.74 3.32
C ASN A 43 7.80 5.05 4.47
N LEU A 44 8.00 3.73 4.37
CA LEU A 44 8.72 2.93 5.34
C LEU A 44 9.98 2.34 4.71
N GLY A 45 11.15 2.81 5.13
CA GLY A 45 12.43 2.27 4.65
C GLY A 45 12.67 2.45 3.15
N GLY A 46 12.07 3.48 2.54
CA GLY A 46 12.12 3.74 1.10
C GLY A 46 10.93 3.19 0.32
N TYR A 47 10.06 2.39 0.94
CA TYR A 47 8.85 1.86 0.29
C TYR A 47 7.63 2.71 0.62
N HIS A 48 7.06 3.31 -0.42
CA HIS A 48 5.81 4.05 -0.34
C HIS A 48 4.62 3.11 -0.49
N VAL A 49 3.45 3.48 0.06
CA VAL A 49 2.16 2.79 -0.18
C VAL A 49 1.91 2.41 -1.66
N ARG A 50 2.31 3.26 -2.62
CA ARG A 50 2.11 3.03 -4.06
C ARG A 50 2.95 1.89 -4.65
N ASP A 51 3.98 1.47 -3.93
CA ASP A 51 4.91 0.42 -4.34
C ASP A 51 4.31 -0.98 -4.11
N ILE A 52 3.19 -1.08 -3.37
CA ILE A 52 2.42 -2.32 -3.24
C ILE A 52 1.71 -2.63 -4.55
N LYS A 53 2.03 -3.79 -5.14
CA LYS A 53 1.39 -4.34 -6.34
C LYS A 53 0.78 -5.69 -6.05
N PHE A 54 -0.54 -5.78 -6.11
CA PHE A 54 -1.25 -7.05 -6.01
C PHE A 54 -1.09 -7.82 -7.33
N VAL A 55 -0.49 -9.00 -7.28
CA VAL A 55 -0.13 -9.80 -8.47
C VAL A 55 -0.83 -11.15 -8.54
N ALA A 56 -1.46 -11.57 -7.44
CA ALA A 56 -2.24 -12.79 -7.33
C ALA A 56 -3.26 -12.66 -6.18
N ALA A 57 -4.30 -13.49 -6.20
CA ALA A 57 -5.31 -13.59 -5.14
C ALA A 57 -5.86 -15.02 -5.05
#